data_AF-A0A9E3SAQ7-F1
#
_entry.id   AF-A0A9E3SAQ7-F1
#
_cell.length_a   1.000
_cell.length_b   1.000
_cell.length_c   1.000
_cell.angle_alpha   90.00
_cell.angle_beta   90.00
_cell.angle_gamma   90.00
#
_symmetry.space_group_name_H-M   'P 1'
#
loop_
_entity.id
_entity.type
_entity.pdbx_description
1 polymer ?
#
loop_
_entity_poly.entity_id
_entity_poly.type
_entity_poly.pdbx_seq_one_letter_code
_entity_poly.pdbx_strand_id
1 'polypeptide(L)' 'MNPIYNIEKLTAFRRELHQKPELSGFEKQTSAFIKAFVAPLKPDQIIENIGGYGLALVFKGKKA' A
#
# COMPACT_ATOMS: atom_id res chain seq x y z
N MET A 1 -19.70 -2.11 1.94
CA MET A 1 -18.72 -1.55 0.98
C MET A 1 -17.37 -1.55 1.66
N ASN A 2 -16.30 -2.11 1.07
CA ASN A 2 -14.99 -2.17 1.73
C ASN A 2 -14.50 -0.71 1.93
N PRO A 3 -14.25 -0.24 3.16
CA PRO A 3 -14.17 1.18 3.49
C PRO A 3 -12.93 1.91 2.94
N ILE A 4 -12.10 1.24 2.13
CA ILE A 4 -10.93 1.81 1.45
C ILE A 4 -11.32 2.50 0.13
N TYR A 5 -12.40 2.09 -0.54
CA TYR A 5 -12.81 2.61 -1.85
C TYR A 5 -13.62 3.93 -1.78
N ASN A 6 -13.42 4.74 -0.74
CA ASN A 6 -14.00 6.08 -0.65
C ASN A 6 -13.00 7.11 -1.20
N ILE A 7 -13.43 7.95 -2.13
CA ILE A 7 -12.60 9.00 -2.74
C ILE A 7 -12.02 9.97 -1.70
N GLU A 8 -12.76 10.28 -0.64
CA GLU A 8 -12.30 11.15 0.45
C GLU A 8 -11.14 10.51 1.21
N LYS A 9 -11.24 9.21 1.49
CA LYS A 9 -10.16 8.46 2.16
C LYS A 9 -8.92 8.32 1.29
N LEU A 10 -9.09 8.02 0.01
CA LEU A 10 -7.97 7.97 -0.94
C LEU A 10 -7.30 9.35 -1.05
N THR A 11 -8.09 10.42 -1.08
CA THR A 11 -7.57 11.80 -1.12
C THR A 11 -6.81 12.16 0.16
N ALA A 12 -7.36 11.81 1.33
CA ALA A 12 -6.70 12.02 2.62
C ALA A 12 -5.38 11.22 2.72
N PHE A 13 -5.40 9.95 2.34
CA PHE A 13 -4.22 9.09 2.30
C PHE A 13 -3.12 9.66 1.39
N ARG A 14 -3.46 10.07 0.17
CA ARG A 14 -2.52 10.71 -0.76
C ARG A 14 -1.90 11.98 -0.15
N ARG A 15 -2.72 12.83 0.48
CA ARG A 15 -2.24 14.06 1.15
C ARG A 15 -1.28 13.73 2.28
N GLU A 16 -1.59 12.75 3.12
CA GLU A 16 -0.73 12.34 4.23
C GLU A 16 0.61 11.79 3.74
N LEU A 17 0.60 10.96 2.68
CA LEU A 17 1.82 10.43 2.08
C LEU A 17 2.72 11.55 1.53
N HIS A 18 2.15 12.55 0.84
CA HIS A 18 2.93 13.70 0.36
C HIS A 18 3.45 14.62 1.46
N GLN A 19 2.82 14.66 2.64
CA GLN A 19 3.32 15.41 3.79
C GLN A 19 4.52 14.73 4.45
N LYS A 20 4.78 13.45 4.15
CA LYS A 20 5.86 12.64 4.73
C LYS A 20 6.77 12.07 3.62
N PRO A 21 7.42 12.91 2.79
CA PRO A 21 8.24 12.42 1.68
C PRO A 21 9.52 11.74 2.20
N GLU A 22 9.99 10.74 1.46
CA GLU A 22 11.32 10.14 1.61
C GLU A 22 12.14 10.34 0.34
N LEU A 23 13.47 10.25 0.47
CA LEU A 23 14.37 10.24 -0.68
C LEU A 23 14.22 8.93 -1.46
N SER A 24 14.38 9.01 -2.78
CA SER A 24 14.37 7.82 -3.64
C SER A 24 15.43 6.81 -3.21
N GLY A 25 15.04 5.53 -3.10
CA GLY A 25 15.88 4.45 -2.59
C GLY A 25 15.91 4.31 -1.06
N PHE A 26 15.30 5.25 -0.32
CA PHE A 26 15.20 5.23 1.14
C PHE A 26 13.75 5.15 1.63
N GLU A 27 12.83 4.63 0.81
CA GLU A 27 11.37 4.65 1.04
C GLU A 27 10.85 3.67 2.12
N LYS A 28 11.57 3.51 3.24
CA LYS A 28 11.20 2.54 4.29
C LYS A 28 9.86 2.88 4.94
N GLN A 29 9.63 4.14 5.30
CA GLN A 29 8.40 4.57 5.95
C GLN A 29 7.23 4.61 4.96
N THR A 30 7.49 5.04 3.73
CA THR A 30 6.56 5.05 2.62
C THR A 30 6.03 3.64 2.35
N SER A 31 6.93 2.65 2.28
CA SER A 31 6.57 1.25 2.12
C SER A 31 5.70 0.74 3.28
N ALA A 32 6.12 1.00 4.53
CA ALA A 32 5.34 0.60 5.70
C ALA A 32 3.93 1.24 5.70
N PHE A 33 3.82 2.50 5.29
CA PHE A 33 2.57 3.25 5.23
C PHE A 33 1.63 2.69 4.14
N ILE A 34 2.16 2.41 2.95
CA ILE A 34 1.40 1.76 1.87
C ILE A 34 0.92 0.39 2.31
N LYS A 35 1.80 -0.44 2.91
CA LYS A 35 1.46 -1.77 3.42
C LYS A 35 0.31 -1.72 4.43
N ALA A 36 0.35 -0.79 5.37
CA ALA A 36 -0.72 -0.61 6.35
C ALA A 36 -2.05 -0.21 5.69
N PHE A 37 -2.00 0.69 4.70
CA PHE A 37 -3.18 1.16 3.98
C PHE A 37 -3.87 0.05 3.19
N VAL A 38 -3.11 -0.84 2.55
CA VAL A 38 -3.64 -1.91 1.70
C VAL A 38 -3.96 -3.20 2.47
N ALA A 39 -3.47 -3.38 3.70
CA ALA A 39 -3.72 -4.57 4.50
C ALA A 39 -5.22 -4.95 4.65
N PRO A 40 -6.17 -4.01 4.84
CA PRO A 40 -7.60 -4.34 4.93
C PRO A 40 -8.22 -4.81 3.61
N LEU A 41 -7.53 -4.68 2.47
CA LEU A 41 -7.93 -5.32 1.20
C LEU A 41 -7.77 -6.84 1.23
N LYS A 42 -7.07 -7.37 2.25
CA LYS A 42 -6.81 -8.81 2.46
C LYS A 42 -6.16 -9.46 1.23
N PRO A 43 -4.99 -8.96 0.77
CA PRO A 43 -4.19 -9.69 -0.21
C PRO A 43 -3.83 -11.08 0.35
N ASP A 44 -3.77 -12.08 -0.52
CA ASP A 44 -3.35 -13.44 -0.15
C ASP A 44 -1.86 -13.50 0.23
N GLN A 45 -1.08 -12.59 -0.35
CA GLN A 45 0.34 -12.44 -0.03
C GLN A 45 0.76 -10.99 -0.24
N ILE A 46 1.62 -10.50 0.66
CA ILE A 46 2.38 -9.26 0.47
C ILE A 46 3.85 -9.66 0.42
N ILE A 47 4.50 -9.37 -0.70
CA ILE A 47 5.93 -9.56 -0.90
C ILE A 47 6.60 -8.21 -0.65
N GLU A 48 7.59 -8.20 0.24
CA GLU A 48 8.30 -7.00 0.65
C GLU A 48 9.74 -7.01 0.15
N ASN A 49 10.38 -5.86 0.21
CA ASN A 49 11.78 -5.63 -0.11
C ASN A 49 12.19 -5.97 -1.56
N ILE A 50 11.28 -5.73 -2.51
CA ILE A 50 11.58 -5.88 -3.93
C ILE A 50 12.43 -4.69 -4.37
N GLY A 51 13.70 -4.93 -4.70
CA GLY A 51 14.61 -3.90 -5.19
C GLY A 51 14.83 -2.73 -4.22
N GLY A 52 14.79 -2.98 -2.91
CA GLY A 52 14.85 -1.95 -1.87
C GLY A 52 13.63 -2.06 -0.97
N TYR A 53 12.75 -1.05 -0.96
CA TYR A 53 11.52 -1.04 -0.15
C TYR A 53 10.25 -1.32 -0.96
N GLY A 54 10.39 -1.86 -2.18
CA GLY A 54 9.26 -2.18 -3.06
C GLY A 54 8.33 -3.25 -2.48
N LEU A 55 7.05 -3.12 -2.80
CA LEU A 55 5.99 -4.04 -2.39
C LEU A 55 5.31 -4.67 -3.61
N ALA A 56 4.96 -5.95 -3.54
CA ALA A 56 4.02 -6.58 -4.45
C ALA A 56 2.87 -7.22 -3.67
N LEU A 57 1.65 -6.97 -4.15
CA LEU A 57 0.40 -7.51 -3.58
C LEU A 57 -0.14 -8.60 -4.49
N VAL A 58 -0.41 -9.78 -3.93
CA VAL A 58 -0.95 -10.91 -4.68
C VAL A 58 -2.39 -11.18 -4.22
N PHE A 59 -3.30 -11.28 -5.19
CA PHE A 59 -4.68 -11.70 -4.99
C PHE A 59 -4.94 -12.94 -5.85
N LYS A 60 -5.29 -14.06 -5.22
CA LYS A 60 -5.62 -15.31 -5.88
C LYS A 60 -7.11 -15.31 -6.21
N GLY A 61 -7.42 -15.29 -7.50
CA GLY A 61 -8.78 -15.53 -7.98
C GLY A 61 -9.26 -16.93 -7.62
N LYS A 62 -10.57 -17.12 -7.52
CA LYS A 62 -11.14 -18.48 -7.47
C LYS A 62 -10.89 -19.16 -8.81
N LYS A 63 -10.51 -20.44 -8.79
CA LYS A 63 -10.61 -21.27 -10.00
C LYS A 63 -12.07 -21.27 -10.46
N ALA A 64 -12.27 -21.13 -11.77
CA ALA A 64 -13.57 -21.25 -12.41
C ALA A 64 -14.14 -22.66 -12.22
#